data_AF-A0A2T0IGM0-F1
#
_entry.id   AF-A0A2T0IGM0-F1
#
_cell.length_a   1.000
_cell.length_b   1.000
_cell.length_c   1.000
_cell.angle_alpha   90.00
_cell.angle_beta   90.00
_cell.angle_gamma   90.00
#
_symmetry.space_group_name_H-M   'P 1'
#
loop_
_entity.id
_entity.type
_entity.pdbx_description
1 polymer ?
#
loop_
_entity_poly.entity_id
_entity_poly.type
_entity_poly.pdbx_seq_one_letter_code
_entity_poly.pdbx_strand_id
1 'polypeptide(L)' 'MVDPTIAERAWRDAEIESVKWLRERHRDEVDSSRPTTLTTEQSGELLDYVQALRDWPASADFPNMDARPVAPAWIAEQTH' A
#
# COMPACT_ATOMS: atom_id res chain seq x y z
N MET A 1 3.72 -7.51 -28.19
CA MET A 1 2.86 -7.96 -27.08
C MET A 1 3.51 -7.45 -25.81
N VAL A 2 2.87 -6.55 -25.07
CA VAL A 2 3.42 -6.05 -23.80
C VAL A 2 3.21 -7.16 -22.77
N ASP A 3 4.27 -7.55 -22.07
CA ASP A 3 4.18 -8.58 -21.04
C ASP A 3 3.38 -8.02 -19.85
N PRO A 4 2.23 -8.63 -19.49
CA PRO A 4 1.40 -8.14 -18.38
C PRO A 4 2.19 -8.10 -17.07
N THR A 5 3.20 -8.95 -16.88
CA THR A 5 4.03 -8.94 -15.67
C THR A 5 4.78 -7.62 -15.46
N ILE A 6 5.18 -6.94 -16.53
CA ILE A 6 5.87 -5.65 -16.44
C ILE A 6 4.88 -4.56 -16.01
N ALA A 7 3.68 -4.56 -16.60
CA ALA A 7 2.63 -3.61 -16.25
C ALA A 7 2.18 -3.77 -14.79
N GLU A 8 2.02 -5.01 -14.33
CA GLU A 8 1.58 -5.30 -12.96
C GLU A 8 2.65 -4.96 -11.90
N ARG A 9 3.93 -5.20 -12.21
CA ARG A 9 5.03 -4.75 -11.33
C ARG A 9 5.07 -3.23 -11.23
N ALA A 10 4.94 -2.53 -12.36
CA ALA A 10 4.90 -1.08 -12.37
C ALA A 10 3.70 -0.53 -11.60
N TRP A 11 2.52 -1.15 -11.72
CA TRP A 11 1.34 -0.79 -10.92
C TRP A 11 1.61 -1.00 -9.43
N ARG A 12 2.14 -2.16 -9.04
CA ARG A 12 2.48 -2.47 -7.65
C ARG A 12 3.50 -1.49 -7.06
N ASP A 13 4.49 -1.09 -7.84
CA ASP A 13 5.48 -0.09 -7.41
C ASP A 13 4.84 1.29 -7.25
N ALA A 14 3.94 1.68 -8.15
CA ALA A 14 3.18 2.93 -8.05
C ALA A 14 2.26 2.96 -6.83
N GLU A 15 1.59 1.85 -6.51
CA GLU A 15 0.75 1.73 -5.31
C GLU A 15 1.58 1.82 -4.02
N ILE A 16 2.76 1.20 -3.97
CA ILE A 16 3.63 1.32 -2.79
C ILE A 16 4.11 2.76 -2.61
N GLU A 17 4.51 3.44 -3.69
CA GLU A 17 4.94 4.83 -3.60
C GLU A 17 3.77 5.78 -3.27
N SER A 18 2.54 5.49 -3.72
CA SER A 18 1.36 6.32 -3.44
C SER A 18 0.99 6.33 -1.95
N VAL A 19 1.27 5.25 -1.22
CA VAL A 19 0.96 5.13 0.23
C VAL A 19 2.19 5.33 1.12
N LYS A 20 3.38 5.54 0.55
CA LYS A 20 4.63 5.71 1.28
C LYS A 20 4.62 6.93 2.21
N TRP A 21 4.16 8.07 1.71
CA TRP A 21 4.05 9.32 2.49
C TRP A 21 3.18 9.14 3.73
N LEU A 22 2.13 8.31 3.62
CA LEU A 22 1.15 8.09 4.67
C LEU A 22 1.77 7.33 5.85
N ARG A 23 2.59 6.33 5.52
CA ARG A 23 3.37 5.56 6.50
C ARG A 23 4.46 6.42 7.15
N GLU A 24 5.16 7.23 6.36
CA GLU A 24 6.18 8.16 6.85
C GLU A 24 5.57 9.17 7.83
N ARG A 25 4.46 9.82 7.45
CA ARG A 25 3.73 10.76 8.31
C ARG A 25 3.28 10.12 9.61
N HIS A 26 2.69 8.92 9.57
CA HIS A 26 2.26 8.23 10.78
C HIS A 26 3.45 7.91 11.70
N ARG A 27 4.57 7.47 11.13
CA ARG A 27 5.79 7.23 11.91
C ARG A 27 6.31 8.51 12.56
N ASP A 28 6.34 9.62 11.83
CA ASP A 28 6.79 10.91 12.36
C ASP A 28 5.88 11.40 13.49
N GLU A 29 4.57 11.20 13.38
CA GLU A 29 3.59 11.51 14.44
C GLU A 29 3.86 10.70 15.71
N VAL A 30 4.08 9.39 15.57
CA VAL A 30 4.39 8.47 16.68
C VAL A 30 5.73 8.83 17.32
N ASP A 31 6.79 8.99 16.52
CA ASP A 31 8.15 9.30 17.00
C ASP A 31 8.18 10.68 17.69
N SER A 32 7.37 11.63 17.22
CA SER A 32 7.22 12.95 17.84
C SER A 32 6.25 12.99 19.03
N SER A 33 5.66 11.85 19.42
CA SER A 33 4.59 11.77 20.45
C SER A 33 3.43 12.74 20.20
N ARG A 34 3.13 13.00 18.92
CA ARG A 34 1.99 13.82 18.50
C ARG A 34 0.73 12.97 18.40
N PRO A 35 -0.46 13.58 18.45
CA PRO A 35 -1.68 12.90 18.06
C PRO A 35 -1.53 12.32 16.65
N THR A 36 -1.78 11.01 16.50
CA THR A 36 -1.73 10.36 15.19
C THR A 36 -2.99 10.69 14.42
N THR A 37 -2.86 11.03 13.14
CA THR A 37 -4.03 11.25 12.26
C THR A 37 -4.66 9.91 11.87
N LEU A 38 -3.86 8.84 11.82
CA LEU A 38 -4.35 7.48 11.63
C LEU A 38 -4.57 6.79 12.97
N THR A 39 -5.62 5.99 13.04
CA THR A 39 -5.82 5.06 14.15
C THR A 39 -4.82 3.90 14.09
N THR A 40 -4.66 3.19 15.20
CA THR A 40 -3.82 1.99 15.25
C THR A 40 -4.31 0.92 14.26
N GLU A 41 -5.63 0.79 14.09
CA GLU A 41 -6.24 -0.14 13.13
C GLU A 41 -5.90 0.24 11.68
N GLN A 42 -6.10 1.50 11.30
CA GLN A 42 -5.72 2.00 9.96
C GLN A 42 -4.22 1.86 9.69
N SER A 43 -3.38 2.14 10.69
CA SER A 43 -1.94 1.95 10.57
C SER A 43 -1.58 0.48 10.32
N GLY A 44 -2.23 -0.46 11.02
CA GLY A 44 -2.10 -1.90 10.79
C GLY A 44 -2.53 -2.29 9.38
N GLU A 45 -3.74 -1.90 8.96
CA GLU A 45 -4.28 -2.19 7.63
C GLU A 45 -3.37 -1.66 6.50
N LEU A 46 -2.78 -0.48 6.68
CA LEU A 46 -1.82 0.08 5.73
C LEU A 46 -0.56 -0.78 5.60
N LEU A 47 -0.02 -1.24 6.73
CA LEU A 47 1.16 -2.11 6.73
C LEU A 47 0.84 -3.47 6.07
N ASP A 48 -0.31 -4.04 6.39
CA ASP A 48 -0.78 -5.29 5.80
C ASP A 48 -1.01 -5.15 4.28
N TYR A 49 -1.62 -4.05 3.84
CA TYR A 49 -1.80 -3.74 2.42
C TYR A 49 -0.46 -3.63 1.68
N VAL A 50 0.50 -2.86 2.21
CA VAL A 50 1.84 -2.73 1.62
C VAL A 50 2.57 -4.07 1.59
N GLN A 51 2.40 -4.91 2.61
CA GLN A 51 2.98 -6.25 2.65
C GLN A 51 2.35 -7.16 1.60
N ALA A 52 1.02 -7.16 1.46
CA ALA A 52 0.32 -7.89 0.42
C ALA A 52 0.78 -7.48 -0.99
N LEU A 53 0.98 -6.18 -1.24
CA LEU A 53 1.57 -5.69 -2.50
C LEU A 53 3.00 -6.20 -2.73
N ARG A 54 3.80 -6.37 -1.68
CA ARG A 54 5.17 -6.90 -1.78
C ARG A 54 5.21 -8.39 -2.08
N ASP A 55 4.27 -9.13 -1.49
CA ASP A 55 4.21 -10.59 -1.61
C ASP A 55 3.50 -11.04 -2.89
N TRP A 56 2.61 -10.21 -3.44
CA TRP A 56 1.80 -10.54 -4.61
C TRP A 56 2.61 -10.98 -5.85
N PRO A 57 3.73 -10.34 -6.25
CA PRO A 57 4.56 -10.80 -7.36
C PRO A 57 5.19 -12.19 -7.18
N ALA A 58 5.23 -12.70 -5.95
CA ALA A 58 5.69 -14.06 -5.62
C ALA A 58 4.54 -15.08 -5.50
N SER A 59 3.28 -14.61 -5.54
CA SER A 59 2.09 -15.47 -5.50
C SER A 59 1.87 -16.17 -6.84
N ALA A 60 1.19 -17.32 -6.81
CA ALA A 60 0.77 -18.06 -7.99
C ALA A 60 -0.26 -17.28 -8.83
N ASP A 61 -0.96 -16.33 -8.22
CA ASP A 61 -2.00 -15.53 -8.89
C ASP A 61 -1.44 -14.37 -9.71
N PHE A 62 -0.14 -14.10 -9.66
CA PHE A 62 0.48 -13.05 -10.47
C PHE A 62 0.63 -13.50 -11.95
N PRO A 63 0.35 -12.64 -12.96
CA PRO A 63 -0.01 -11.22 -12.93
C PRO A 63 -1.53 -10.95 -13.05
N ASN A 64 -2.39 -11.79 -12.46
CA ASN A 64 -3.84 -11.63 -12.60
C ASN A 64 -4.35 -10.37 -11.89
N MET A 65 -4.93 -9.46 -12.67
CA MET A 65 -5.50 -8.20 -12.18
C MET A 65 -6.57 -8.42 -11.10
N ASP A 66 -7.35 -9.49 -11.19
CA ASP A 66 -8.40 -9.80 -10.22
C ASP A 66 -7.85 -10.23 -8.85
N ALA A 67 -6.57 -10.62 -8.80
CA ALA A 67 -5.88 -11.01 -7.58
C ALA A 67 -5.05 -9.86 -6.96
N ARG A 68 -5.15 -8.64 -7.51
CA ARG A 68 -4.46 -7.48 -6.96
C ARG A 68 -4.93 -7.24 -5.52
N PRO A 69 -4.00 -6.96 -4.59
CA PRO A 69 -4.36 -6.47 -3.27
C PRO A 69 -5.26 -5.23 -3.38
N VAL A 70 -6.33 -5.19 -2.59
CA VAL A 70 -7.28 -4.08 -2.59
C VAL A 70 -6.90 -3.10 -1.49
N ALA A 71 -6.71 -1.84 -1.87
CA ALA A 71 -6.45 -0.77 -0.91
C ALA A 71 -7.66 -0.57 0.02
N PRO A 72 -7.44 -0.43 1.34
CA PRO A 72 -8.48 0.04 2.25
C PRO A 72 -9.08 1.38 1.77
N ALA A 73 -10.40 1.50 1.79
CA ALA A 73 -11.12 2.66 1.22
C ALA A 73 -10.68 3.99 1.84
N TRP A 74 -10.36 3.99 3.14
CA TRP A 74 -9.92 5.19 3.85
C TRP A 74 -8.59 5.75 3.33
N ILE A 75 -7.74 4.95 2.68
CA ILE A 75 -6.50 5.47 2.07
C ILE A 75 -6.81 6.52 1.01
N ALA A 76 -7.88 6.33 0.23
CA ALA A 76 -8.32 7.28 -0.78
C ALA A 76 -8.89 8.58 -0.17
N GLU A 77 -9.27 8.55 1.11
CA GLU A 77 -9.73 9.71 1.87
C GLU A 77 -8.55 10.54 2.42
N GLN A 78 -7.32 9.99 2.38
CA GLN A 78 -6.12 10.68 2.86
C GLN A 78 -5.57 11.62 1.79
N THR A 79 -5.57 12.92 2.10
CA THR A 79 -4.93 13.95 1.27
C THR A 79 -3.54 14.28 1.81
N HIS A 80 -2.54 14.38 0.93
CA HIS A 80 -1.19 14.89 1.22
C HIS A 80 -1.02 16.31 0.69
#